data_AF-A0A6B3IA77-F1
#
_entry.id   AF-A0A6B3IA77-F1
#
_cell.length_a   1.000
_cell.length_b   1.000
_cell.length_c   1.000
_cell.angle_alpha   90.00
_cell.angle_beta   90.00
_cell.angle_gamma   90.00
#
_symmetry.space_group_name_H-M   'P 1'
#
loop_
_entity.id
_entity.type
_entity.pdbx_description
1 polymer ?
#
loop_
_entity_poly.entity_id
_entity_poly.type
_entity_poly.pdbx_seq_one_letter_code
_entity_poly.pdbx_strand_id
1 'polypeptide(L)'
;PKYRGDLVQAAVVTERMRTGAIEALRIPSNPLDVLAQQLVAMVALDSWQADDLLALVRRAAPFASLPESAFTAVLDMLAGRYPSDAFAELRPRVVWDRVGGTVTGRPGAQRLAVTSGGTIPDRGLFGVFLAGADPKKGGGR
;
A
#
# COMPACT_ATOMS: atom_id res chain seq x y z
N PRO A 1 7.20 27.17 -18.66
CA PRO A 1 6.03 27.82 -18.00
C PRO A 1 4.81 27.78 -18.93
N LYS A 2 3.65 27.31 -18.45
CA LYS A 2 2.42 27.20 -19.27
C LYS A 2 1.50 28.42 -19.11
N TYR A 3 1.51 29.06 -17.94
CA TYR A 3 0.85 30.34 -17.67
C TYR A 3 1.67 31.18 -16.69
N ARG A 4 1.28 32.45 -16.46
CA ARG A 4 2.07 33.42 -15.69
C ARG A 4 2.45 32.95 -14.27
N GLY A 5 1.56 32.21 -13.61
CA GLY A 5 1.79 31.67 -12.26
C GLY A 5 2.93 30.65 -12.19
N ASP A 6 3.17 29.90 -13.26
CA ASP A 6 4.25 28.89 -13.31
C ASP A 6 5.64 29.53 -13.38
N LEU A 7 5.76 30.81 -13.79
CA LEU A 7 7.06 31.43 -14.06
C LEU A 7 7.95 31.45 -12.82
N VAL A 8 7.37 31.79 -11.66
CA VAL A 8 8.10 31.81 -10.39
C VAL A 8 8.55 30.41 -10.01
N GLN A 9 7.68 29.40 -10.11
CA GLN A 9 8.04 28.01 -9.80
C GLN A 9 9.13 27.47 -10.73
N ALA A 10 9.01 27.74 -12.03
CA ALA A 10 10.00 27.31 -13.02
C ALA A 10 11.38 27.95 -12.80
N ALA A 11 11.42 29.24 -12.41
CA ALA A 11 12.66 29.94 -12.07
C ALA A 11 13.34 29.31 -10.86
N VAL A 12 12.61 29.07 -9.76
CA VAL A 12 13.15 28.43 -8.55
C VAL A 12 13.64 27.01 -8.84
N VAL A 13 12.86 26.20 -9.58
CA VAL A 13 13.26 24.84 -9.96
C VAL A 13 14.56 24.88 -10.77
N THR A 14 14.68 25.79 -11.74
CA THR A 14 15.90 25.91 -12.57
C THR A 14 17.12 26.29 -11.73
N GLU A 15 16.98 27.21 -10.79
CA GLU A 15 18.07 27.59 -9.88
C GLU A 15 18.52 26.42 -8.99
N ARG A 16 17.57 25.67 -8.42
CA ARG A 16 17.86 24.48 -7.61
C ARG A 16 18.50 23.36 -8.43
N MET A 17 18.05 23.16 -9.67
CA MET A 17 18.66 22.19 -10.60
C MET A 17 20.12 22.54 -10.89
N ARG A 18 20.43 23.82 -11.16
CA ARG A 18 21.81 24.27 -11.42
C ARG A 18 22.74 24.11 -10.23
N THR A 19 22.21 24.22 -9.01
CA THR A 19 22.97 24.09 -7.76
C THR A 19 22.93 22.67 -7.19
N GLY A 20 22.22 21.73 -7.82
CA GLY A 20 22.06 20.36 -7.34
C GLY A 20 21.24 20.25 -6.04
N ALA A 21 20.44 21.27 -5.71
CA ALA A 21 19.68 21.35 -4.47
C ALA A 21 18.39 20.53 -4.54
N ILE A 22 18.51 19.20 -4.51
CA ILE A 22 17.40 18.23 -4.45
C ILE A 22 16.86 18.06 -3.02
N GLU A 23 15.62 17.61 -2.89
CA GLU A 23 15.01 17.30 -1.59
C GLU A 23 15.66 16.09 -0.91
N ALA A 24 15.67 16.12 0.43
CA ALA A 24 16.08 14.97 1.21
C ALA A 24 15.01 13.86 1.13
N LEU A 25 15.44 12.61 0.94
CA LEU A 25 14.56 11.46 0.98
C LEU A 25 14.37 11.00 2.43
N ARG A 26 13.13 10.63 2.78
CA ARG A 26 12.79 9.99 4.04
C ARG A 26 12.05 8.69 3.76
N ILE A 27 12.57 7.59 4.30
CA ILE A 27 11.90 6.28 4.23
C ILE A 27 10.69 6.31 5.17
N PRO A 28 9.47 6.01 4.69
CA PRO A 28 8.31 5.85 5.56
C PRO A 28 8.54 4.72 6.57
N SER A 29 8.26 4.97 7.85
CA SER A 29 8.43 3.98 8.91
C SER A 29 7.13 3.20 9.12
N ASN A 30 7.23 1.87 9.12
CA ASN A 30 6.16 0.92 9.41
C ASN A 30 4.85 1.12 8.59
N PRO A 31 4.90 1.16 7.23
CA PRO A 31 3.68 1.18 6.42
C PRO A 31 2.93 -0.16 6.51
N LEU A 32 1.95 -0.25 7.42
CA LEU A 32 1.28 -1.50 7.79
C LEU A 32 0.39 -2.07 6.67
N ASP A 33 -0.09 -1.22 5.77
CA ASP A 33 -0.80 -1.60 4.54
C ASP A 33 0.12 -2.38 3.59
N VAL A 34 1.33 -1.86 3.37
CA VAL A 34 2.37 -2.55 2.57
C VAL A 34 2.79 -3.85 3.25
N LEU A 35 2.95 -3.85 4.58
CA LEU A 35 3.21 -5.06 5.35
C LEU A 35 2.13 -6.11 5.11
N ALA A 36 0.86 -5.74 5.21
CA ALA A 36 -0.26 -6.66 5.02
C ALA A 36 -0.23 -7.31 3.62
N GLN A 37 0.02 -6.51 2.58
CA GLN A 37 0.14 -7.00 1.21
C GLN A 37 1.32 -7.98 1.05
N GLN A 38 2.48 -7.67 1.65
CA GLN A 38 3.65 -8.55 1.59
C GLN A 38 3.43 -9.86 2.35
N LEU A 39 2.82 -9.81 3.54
CA LEU A 39 2.53 -11.03 4.31
C LEU A 39 1.60 -11.97 3.54
N VAL A 40 0.55 -11.45 2.91
CA VAL A 40 -0.34 -12.25 2.04
C VAL A 40 0.44 -12.86 0.87
N ALA A 41 1.34 -12.11 0.24
CA ALA A 41 2.16 -12.61 -0.86
C ALA A 41 3.13 -13.72 -0.42
N MET A 42 3.79 -13.57 0.73
CA MET A 42 4.74 -14.54 1.28
C MET A 42 4.06 -15.87 1.62
N VAL A 43 2.91 -15.81 2.30
CA VAL A 43 2.19 -17.03 2.73
C VAL A 43 1.32 -17.64 1.63
N ALA A 44 1.22 -16.97 0.48
CA ALA A 44 0.55 -17.51 -0.70
C ALA A 44 1.40 -18.55 -1.45
N LEU A 45 2.72 -18.57 -1.22
CA LEU A 45 3.66 -19.51 -1.83
C LEU A 45 4.04 -20.62 -0.85
N ASP A 46 4.31 -20.26 0.41
CA ASP A 46 4.82 -21.17 1.42
C ASP A 46 4.09 -21.00 2.76
N SER A 47 4.22 -21.99 3.64
CA SER A 47 3.83 -21.85 5.04
C SER A 47 5.00 -21.31 5.86
N TRP A 48 4.73 -20.39 6.79
CA TRP A 48 5.78 -19.72 7.56
C TRP A 48 5.51 -19.78 9.06
N GLN A 49 6.56 -19.82 9.88
CA GLN A 49 6.44 -19.45 11.29
C GLN A 49 6.25 -17.94 11.43
N ALA A 50 5.36 -17.51 12.33
CA ALA A 50 5.08 -16.10 12.56
C ALA A 50 6.33 -15.31 13.00
N ASP A 51 7.18 -15.93 13.81
CA ASP A 51 8.43 -15.31 14.29
C ASP A 51 9.45 -15.14 13.16
N ASP A 52 9.53 -16.11 12.25
CA ASP A 52 10.40 -16.02 11.07
C ASP A 52 9.94 -14.94 10.11
N LEU A 53 8.61 -14.76 9.93
CA LEU A 53 8.05 -13.65 9.17
C LEU A 53 8.45 -12.31 9.78
N LEU A 54 8.29 -12.13 11.09
CA LEU A 54 8.66 -10.90 11.78
C LEU A 54 10.16 -10.61 11.67
N ALA A 55 10.99 -11.64 11.87
CA ALA A 55 12.44 -11.53 11.75
C ALA A 55 12.86 -11.13 10.33
N LEU A 56 12.26 -11.73 9.30
CA LEU A 56 12.50 -11.41 7.90
C LEU A 56 12.05 -9.97 7.55
N VAL A 57 10.84 -9.58 7.94
CA VAL A 57 10.28 -8.24 7.70
C VAL A 57 11.17 -7.16 8.32
N ARG A 58 11.65 -7.35 9.55
CA ARG A 58 12.54 -6.39 10.24
C ARG A 58 13.90 -6.21 9.57
N ARG A 59 14.29 -7.05 8.60
CA ARG A 59 15.51 -6.83 7.79
C ARG A 59 15.33 -5.71 6.76
N ALA A 60 14.09 -5.33 6.43
CA ALA A 60 13.82 -4.23 5.50
C ALA A 60 13.82 -2.88 6.25
N ALA A 61 14.49 -1.88 5.67
CA ALA A 61 14.66 -0.56 6.28
C ALA A 61 13.35 0.10 6.79
N PRO A 62 12.21 0.07 6.05
CA PRO A 62 10.95 0.64 6.54
C PRO A 62 10.41 0.00 7.82
N PHE A 63 10.76 -1.26 8.09
CA PHE A 63 10.22 -2.07 9.18
C PHE A 63 11.26 -2.43 10.25
N ALA A 64 12.47 -1.86 10.18
CA ALA A 64 13.57 -2.18 11.10
C ALA A 64 13.19 -2.01 12.58
N SER A 65 12.29 -1.06 12.88
CA SER A 65 11.76 -0.80 14.21
C SER A 65 10.28 -1.19 14.36
N LEU A 66 9.78 -2.14 13.56
CA LEU A 66 8.39 -2.58 13.61
C LEU A 66 8.09 -3.21 14.98
N PRO A 67 7.15 -2.66 15.78
CA PRO A 67 6.76 -3.28 17.05
C PRO A 67 6.09 -4.63 16.79
N GLU A 68 6.36 -5.60 17.66
CA GLU A 68 5.76 -6.94 17.56
C GLU A 68 4.23 -6.85 17.67
N SER A 69 3.71 -6.00 18.55
CA SER A 69 2.27 -5.75 18.68
C SER A 69 1.61 -5.28 17.39
N ALA A 70 2.29 -4.43 16.60
CA ALA A 70 1.78 -3.97 15.32
C ALA A 70 1.78 -5.09 14.27
N PHE A 71 2.84 -5.91 14.24
CA PHE A 71 2.90 -7.09 13.39
C PHE A 71 1.79 -8.09 13.72
N THR A 72 1.62 -8.41 15.00
CA THR A 72 0.54 -9.29 15.49
C THR A 72 -0.83 -8.73 15.11
N ALA A 73 -1.07 -7.43 15.28
CA ALA A 73 -2.34 -6.80 14.92
C ALA A 73 -2.64 -6.91 13.42
N VAL A 74 -1.62 -6.77 12.55
CA VAL A 74 -1.79 -6.96 11.10
C VAL A 74 -2.13 -8.43 10.78
N LEU A 75 -1.45 -9.40 11.40
CA LEU A 75 -1.78 -10.82 11.21
C LEU A 75 -3.18 -11.17 11.74
N ASP A 76 -3.57 -10.63 12.89
CA ASP A 76 -4.92 -10.77 13.44
C ASP A 76 -5.98 -10.28 12.45
N MET A 77 -5.79 -9.07 11.92
CA MET A 77 -6.66 -8.49 10.91
C MET A 77 -6.71 -9.37 9.64
N LEU A 78 -5.56 -9.83 9.13
CA LEU A 78 -5.51 -10.71 7.95
C LEU A 78 -6.17 -12.07 8.18
N ALA A 79 -6.16 -12.56 9.42
CA ALA A 79 -6.83 -13.79 9.83
C ALA A 79 -8.34 -13.60 10.07
N GLY A 80 -8.84 -12.36 9.97
CA GLY A 80 -10.26 -12.01 10.12
C GLY A 80 -10.67 -11.72 11.55
N ARG A 81 -9.73 -11.49 12.46
CA ARG A 81 -10.00 -11.10 13.84
C ARG A 81 -10.02 -9.58 13.95
N TYR A 82 -11.22 -9.01 13.94
CA TYR A 82 -11.42 -7.57 14.10
C TYR A 82 -11.93 -7.27 15.50
N PRO A 83 -11.48 -6.15 16.13
CA PRO A 83 -12.03 -5.72 17.42
C PRO A 83 -13.46 -5.15 17.30
N SER A 84 -14.01 -5.02 16.08
CA SER A 84 -15.34 -4.44 15.81
C SER A 84 -16.01 -5.11 14.60
N ASP A 85 -17.34 -5.23 14.65
CA ASP A 85 -18.18 -5.75 13.56
C ASP A 85 -18.22 -4.84 12.32
N ALA A 86 -17.74 -3.59 12.43
CA ALA A 86 -17.59 -2.67 11.30
C ALA A 86 -16.73 -3.22 10.15
N PHE A 87 -15.99 -4.30 10.41
CA PHE A 87 -15.09 -4.95 9.46
C PHE A 87 -15.54 -6.38 9.11
N ALA A 88 -16.74 -6.80 9.50
CA ALA A 88 -17.25 -8.16 9.26
C ALA A 88 -17.33 -8.54 7.77
N GLU A 89 -17.43 -7.54 6.88
CA GLU A 89 -17.44 -7.76 5.43
C GLU A 89 -16.04 -8.06 4.85
N LEU A 90 -14.96 -7.76 5.59
CA LEU A 90 -13.61 -8.01 5.13
C LEU A 90 -13.28 -9.50 5.18
N ARG A 91 -13.01 -10.05 4.00
CA ARG A 91 -12.65 -11.47 3.88
C ARG A 91 -11.24 -11.72 4.42
N PRO A 92 -11.06 -12.65 5.37
CA PRO A 92 -9.73 -13.08 5.82
C PRO A 92 -8.93 -13.64 4.66
N ARG A 93 -7.62 -13.39 4.68
CA ARG A 93 -6.67 -13.78 3.62
C ARG A 93 -5.66 -14.82 4.05
N VAL A 94 -5.45 -14.98 5.36
CA VAL A 94 -4.54 -15.97 5.94
C VAL A 94 -5.25 -16.84 6.98
N VAL A 95 -4.66 -17.97 7.32
CA VAL A 95 -4.95 -18.76 8.51
C VAL A 95 -3.73 -18.67 9.42
N TRP A 96 -3.93 -18.40 10.70
CA TRP A 96 -2.85 -18.39 11.68
C TRP A 96 -3.17 -19.38 12.80
N ASP A 97 -2.42 -20.49 12.83
CA ASP A 97 -2.42 -21.41 13.96
C ASP A 97 -1.61 -20.80 15.12
N ARG A 98 -2.30 -20.45 16.21
CA ARG A 98 -1.69 -19.84 17.40
C ARG A 98 -0.99 -20.85 18.30
N VAL A 99 -1.35 -22.13 18.19
CA VAL A 99 -0.73 -23.19 18.99
C VAL A 99 0.59 -23.59 18.34
N GLY A 100 0.58 -23.84 17.04
CA GLY A 100 1.76 -24.21 16.25
C GLY A 100 2.55 -23.04 15.65
N GLY A 101 2.13 -21.80 15.88
CA GLY A 101 2.82 -20.58 15.40
C GLY A 101 2.83 -20.36 13.89
N THR A 102 2.13 -21.20 13.12
CA THR A 102 2.25 -21.26 11.65
C THR A 102 1.20 -20.39 10.95
N VAL A 103 1.63 -19.63 9.94
CA VAL A 103 0.78 -18.80 9.09
C VAL A 103 0.75 -19.37 7.67
N THR A 104 -0.45 -19.53 7.11
CA THR A 104 -0.67 -20.03 5.74
C THR A 104 -1.65 -19.17 4.97
N GLY A 105 -1.52 -19.15 3.63
CA GLY A 105 -2.47 -18.46 2.75
C GLY A 105 -3.80 -19.19 2.63
N ARG A 106 -4.90 -18.44 2.60
CA ARG A 106 -6.22 -19.01 2.24
C ARG A 106 -6.34 -19.23 0.73
N PRO A 107 -7.25 -20.11 0.27
CA PRO A 107 -7.55 -20.26 -1.16
C PRO A 107 -7.81 -18.90 -1.83
N GLY A 108 -7.07 -18.63 -2.92
CA GLY A 108 -7.12 -17.36 -3.65
C GLY A 108 -6.16 -16.27 -3.18
N ALA A 109 -5.38 -16.48 -2.11
CA ALA A 109 -4.35 -15.54 -1.64
C ALA A 109 -3.30 -15.23 -2.73
N GLN A 110 -2.84 -16.25 -3.46
CA GLN A 110 -1.89 -16.06 -4.57
C GLN A 110 -2.46 -15.19 -5.67
N ARG A 111 -3.70 -15.48 -6.12
CA ARG A 111 -4.39 -14.67 -7.14
C ARG A 111 -4.49 -13.23 -6.68
N LEU A 112 -4.93 -13.00 -5.44
CA LEU A 112 -5.03 -11.66 -4.86
C LEU A 112 -3.69 -10.93 -4.86
N ALA A 113 -2.60 -11.60 -4.44
CA ALA A 113 -1.28 -11.01 -4.37
C ALA A 113 -0.77 -10.59 -5.75
N VAL A 114 -0.89 -11.45 -6.78
CA VAL A 114 -0.37 -11.17 -8.13
C VAL A 114 -1.23 -10.20 -8.93
N THR A 115 -2.54 -10.15 -8.67
CA THR A 115 -3.43 -9.18 -9.32
C THR A 115 -3.55 -7.87 -8.53
N SER A 116 -2.85 -7.73 -7.40
CA SER A 116 -2.75 -6.45 -6.71
C SER A 116 -1.84 -5.51 -7.52
N GLY A 117 -2.24 -4.26 -7.71
CA GLY A 117 -1.48 -3.25 -8.47
C GLY A 117 -0.18 -2.78 -7.81
N GLY A 118 0.32 -3.49 -6.79
CA GLY A 118 1.41 -3.04 -5.95
C GLY A 118 0.94 -1.98 -4.95
N THR A 119 1.80 -0.99 -4.70
CA THR A 119 1.57 0.08 -3.72
C THR A 119 1.21 1.42 -4.37
N ILE A 120 1.07 1.46 -5.70
CA ILE A 120 0.61 2.65 -6.42
C ILE A 120 -0.92 2.70 -6.27
N PRO A 121 -1.48 3.74 -5.65
CA PRO A 121 -2.93 3.80 -5.46
C PRO A 121 -3.64 4.11 -6.77
N ASP A 122 -4.82 3.51 -6.96
CA ASP A 122 -5.74 3.90 -8.04
C ASP A 122 -6.16 5.36 -7.86
N ARG A 123 -6.10 6.14 -8.95
CA ARG A 123 -6.52 7.55 -8.96
C ARG A 123 -7.72 7.71 -9.90
N GLY A 124 -8.83 8.21 -9.36
CA GLY A 124 -10.00 8.61 -10.14
C GLY A 124 -10.08 10.13 -10.29
N LEU A 125 -10.43 10.60 -11.49
CA LEU A 125 -10.89 11.97 -11.69
C LEU A 125 -12.42 11.98 -11.75
N PHE A 126 -13.05 12.95 -11.08
CA PHE A 126 -14.48 13.15 -11.17
C PHE A 126 -14.79 13.96 -12.44
N GLY A 127 -15.35 13.30 -13.44
CA GLY A 127 -15.90 13.98 -14.61
C GLY A 127 -17.10 14.84 -14.20
N VAL A 128 -17.05 16.13 -14.49
CA VAL A 128 -18.22 17.01 -14.38
C VAL A 128 -18.91 17.02 -15.74
N PHE A 129 -20.13 16.48 -15.78
CA PHE A 129 -20.94 16.42 -16.98
C PHE A 129 -22.08 17.44 -16.87
N LEU A 130 -22.22 18.31 -17.89
CA LEU A 130 -23.40 19.16 -18.00
C LEU A 130 -24.60 18.29 -18.39
N ALA A 131 -25.71 18.41 -17.65
CA ALA A 131 -26.95 17.71 -17.96
C ALA A 131 -27.42 18.09 -19.39
N GLY A 132 -27.58 17.08 -20.25
CA GLY A 132 -27.99 17.24 -21.65
C GLY A 132 -26.87 17.38 -22.68
N ALA A 133 -25.60 17.36 -22.28
CA ALA A 133 -24.48 17.33 -23.23
C ALA A 133 -24.21 15.90 -23.73
N ASP A 134 -24.26 15.69 -25.05
CA ASP A 134 -23.92 14.43 -25.70
C ASP A 134 -22.40 14.16 -25.53
N PRO A 135 -21.99 13.03 -24.91
CA PRO A 135 -20.59 12.74 -24.59
C PRO A 135 -19.66 12.68 -25.83
N LYS A 136 -20.21 12.57 -27.05
CA LYS A 136 -19.45 12.61 -28.30
C LYS A 136 -19.04 14.02 -28.76
N LYS A 137 -19.50 15.09 -28.10
CA LYS A 137 -19.14 16.48 -28.41
C LYS A 137 -18.37 17.15 -27.26
N GLY A 138 -17.35 16.49 -26.73
CA GLY A 138 -16.36 17.13 -25.83
C GLY A 138 -15.25 17.78 -26.65
N GLY A 139 -15.24 19.11 -26.71
CA GLY A 139 -14.44 19.89 -27.64
C GLY A 139 -12.92 19.79 -27.43
N GLY A 140 -12.22 19.58 -28.54
CA GLY A 140 -10.82 19.94 -28.64
C GLY A 140 -10.67 21.46 -28.55
N ARG A 141 -9.82 21.90 -27.64
CA ARG A 141 -9.00 23.10 -27.74
C ARG A 141 -7.79 22.96 -26.85
#